data_AF-A0ABD7SLU3-F1
#
_entry.id   AF-A0ABD7SLU3-F1
#
_cell.length_a   1.000
_cell.length_b   1.000
_cell.length_c   1.000
_cell.angle_alpha   90.00
_cell.angle_beta   90.00
_cell.angle_gamma   90.00
#
_symmetry.space_group_name_H-M   'P 1'
#
loop_
_entity.id
_entity.type
_entity.pdbx_description
1 polymer ?
#
loop_
_entity_poly.entity_id
_entity_poly.type
_entity_poly.pdbx_seq_one_letter_code
_entity_poly.pdbx_strand_id
1 'polypeptide(L)' 'MERVYYDLLPDGSVSVYLFGAWDTFRTYRALVSYLQSECIEYELIDITETTLAERLVLMGMQL' A
#
# COMPACT_ATOMS: atom_id res chain seq x y z
N MET A 1 -5.85 14.02 -0.26
CA MET A 1 -5.80 12.59 -0.57
C MET A 1 -4.40 12.00 -0.40
N GLU A 2 -4.22 11.18 0.64
CA GLU A 2 -3.01 10.37 0.88
C GLU A 2 -2.96 9.19 -0.11
N ARG A 3 -1.77 8.83 -0.60
CA ARG A 3 -1.58 7.67 -1.48
C ARG A 3 -1.00 6.51 -0.69
N VAL A 4 -1.76 5.43 -0.62
CA VAL A 4 -1.39 4.23 0.15
C VAL A 4 -1.12 3.11 -0.83
N TYR A 5 0.14 2.71 -0.94
CA TYR A 5 0.58 1.65 -1.85
C TYR A 5 0.55 0.32 -1.10
N TYR A 6 -0.12 -0.70 -1.64
CA TYR A 6 -0.24 -2.00 -0.98
C TYR A 6 0.08 -3.17 -1.93
N ASP A 7 0.62 -4.23 -1.35
CA ASP A 7 1.03 -5.46 -2.03
C ASP A 7 0.41 -6.65 -1.31
N LEU A 8 -0.46 -7.39 -2.01
CA LEU A 8 -1.11 -8.58 -1.47
C LEU A 8 -0.18 -9.79 -1.58
N LEU A 9 0.20 -10.34 -0.42
CA LEU A 9 1.09 -11.49 -0.37
C LEU A 9 0.34 -12.81 -0.60
N PRO A 10 1.03 -13.89 -1.04
CA PRO A 10 0.39 -15.19 -1.31
C PRO A 10 -0.30 -15.83 -0.10
N ASP A 11 0.08 -15.44 1.12
CA ASP A 11 -0.54 -15.90 2.37
C ASP A 11 -1.78 -15.09 2.78
N GLY A 12 -2.18 -14.11 1.97
CA GLY A 12 -3.31 -13.22 2.20
C GLY A 12 -3.02 -12.04 3.14
N SER A 13 -1.79 -11.90 3.62
CA SER A 13 -1.33 -10.69 4.30
C SER A 13 -1.03 -9.56 3.31
N VAL A 14 -0.86 -8.34 3.82
CA VAL A 14 -0.67 -7.15 3.01
C VAL A 14 0.56 -6.39 3.50
N SER A 15 1.52 -6.16 2.62
CA SER A 15 2.59 -5.18 2.82
C SER A 15 2.09 -3.82 2.33
N VAL A 16 2.30 -2.75 3.09
CA VAL A 16 1.78 -1.42 2.74
C VAL A 16 2.80 -0.34 3.03
N TYR A 17 2.89 0.65 2.14
CA TYR A 17 3.65 1.88 2.36
C TYR A 17 2.70 2.98 2.80
N LEU A 18 2.89 3.45 4.02
CA LEU A 18 2.02 4.37 4.74
C LEU A 18 2.89 5.40 5.47
N PHE A 19 2.59 6.69 5.32
CA PHE A 19 3.24 7.79 6.06
C PHE A 19 4.78 7.77 6.05
N GLY A 20 5.39 7.36 4.94
CA GLY A 20 6.85 7.32 4.79
C GLY A 20 7.52 6.06 5.34
N ALA A 21 6.74 5.06 5.78
CA ALA A 21 7.25 3.79 6.29
C ALA A 21 6.51 2.60 5.69
N TRP A 22 7.19 1.46 5.66
CA TRP A 22 6.56 0.18 5.33
C TRP A 22 5.99 -0.46 6.60
N ASP A 23 4.79 -1.02 6.49
CA ASP A 23 4.12 -1.78 7.54
C ASP A 23 3.38 -2.99 6.95
N THR A 24 2.80 -3.84 7.80
CA THR A 24 2.10 -5.07 7.40
C THR A 24 0.77 -5.24 8.11
N PHE A 25 -0.23 -5.72 7.36
CA PHE A 25 -1.55 -6.07 7.86
C PHE A 25 -1.83 -7.55 7.62
N ARG A 26 -2.55 -8.18 8.56
CA ARG A 26 -2.91 -9.61 8.45
C ARG A 26 -3.81 -9.92 7.25
N THR A 27 -4.62 -8.95 6.84
CA THR A 27 -5.54 -9.08 5.69
C THR A 27 -5.78 -7.71 5.08
N TYR A 28 -6.20 -7.69 3.81
CA TYR A 28 -6.65 -6.46 3.14
C TYR A 28 -7.80 -5.77 3.88
N ARG A 29 -8.73 -6.54 4.46
CA ARG A 29 -9.82 -5.99 5.27
C ARG A 29 -9.30 -5.22 6.49
N ALA A 30 -8.26 -5.72 7.14
CA ALA A 30 -7.65 -5.03 8.29
C ALA A 30 -7.01 -3.70 7.88
N LEU A 31 -6.33 -3.65 6.73
CA LEU A 31 -5.81 -2.40 6.15
C LEU A 31 -6.93 -1.39 5.89
N VAL A 32 -8.00 -1.80 5.21
CA VAL A 32 -9.12 -0.91 4.90
C VAL A 32 -9.78 -0.37 6.18
N SER A 33 -10.01 -1.22 7.19
CA SER A 33 -10.57 -0.79 8.47
C SER A 33 -9.67 0.21 9.21
N TYR A 34 -8.35 0.03 9.15
CA TYR A 34 -7.40 0.98 9.71
C TYR A 34 -7.43 2.34 8.98
N LEU A 35 -7.40 2.32 7.64
CA LEU A 35 -7.45 3.56 6.87
C LEU A 35 -8.76 4.32 7.08
N GLN A 36 -9.88 3.61 7.25
CA GLN A 36 -11.16 4.22 7.59
C GLN A 36 -11.19 4.89 8.98
N SER A 37 -10.35 4.45 9.93
CA SER A 37 -10.27 5.09 11.26
C SER A 37 -9.28 6.26 11.29
N GLU A 38 -8.17 6.16 10.56
CA GLU A 38 -7.07 7.14 10.65
C GLU A 38 -7.11 8.20 9.54
N CYS A 39 -7.63 7.88 8.35
CA CYS A 39 -7.53 8.73 7.18
C CYS A 39 -8.90 9.27 6.74
N ILE A 40 -9.02 10.59 6.61
CA ILE A 40 -10.23 11.26 6.11
C ILE A 40 -10.40 11.03 4.60
N GLU A 41 -9.30 11.02 3.84
CA GLU A 41 -9.33 10.88 2.39
C GLU A 41 -8.02 10.22 1.88
N TYR A 42 -8.15 9.02 1.30
CA TYR A 42 -7.02 8.22 0.82
C TYR A 42 -7.34 7.51 -0.50
N GLU A 43 -6.29 7.23 -1.28
CA GLU A 43 -6.32 6.42 -2.49
C GLU A 43 -5.48 5.16 -2.27
N LEU A 44 -6.08 4.00 -2.46
CA LEU A 44 -5.38 2.72 -2.43
C LEU A 44 -4.81 2.42 -3.82
N ILE A 45 -3.50 2.23 -3.89
CA ILE A 45 -2.77 1.89 -5.12
C ILE A 45 -2.26 0.47 -4.98
N ASP A 46 -2.79 -0.42 -5.81
CA ASP A 46 -2.34 -1.80 -5.88
C ASP A 46 -0.99 -1.89 -6.60
N ILE A 47 0.01 -2.43 -5.91
CA ILE A 47 1.33 -2.73 -6.46
C ILE A 47 1.64 -4.24 -6.41
N THR A 48 0.61 -5.08 -6.24
CA THR A 48 0.73 -6.53 -6.27
C THR A 48 1.31 -6.98 -7.62
N GLU A 49 2.25 -7.94 -7.58
CA GLU A 49 2.94 -8.48 -8.76
C GLU A 49 3.72 -7.45 -9.62
N THR A 50 3.90 -6.22 -9.13
CA THR A 50 4.73 -5.22 -9.82
C THR A 50 6.22 -5.48 -9.59
N THR A 51 7.01 -5.26 -10.64
CA THR A 51 8.47 -5.21 -10.58
C THR A 51 8.96 -3.96 -9.83
N LEU A 52 10.23 -3.97 -9.39
CA LEU A 52 10.85 -2.79 -8.78
C LEU A 52 10.78 -1.56 -9.69
N ALA A 53 11.00 -1.72 -10.99
CA ALA A 53 10.96 -0.61 -11.94
C ALA A 53 9.55 0.01 -12.02
N GLU A 54 8.51 -0.82 -12.08
CA GLU A 54 7.12 -0.35 -12.08
C GLU A 54 6.76 0.38 -10.77
N ARG A 55 7.20 -0.16 -9.62
CA ARG A 55 7.00 0.51 -8.32
C ARG A 55 7.63 1.89 -8.26
N LEU A 56 8.86 2.03 -8.75
CA LEU A 56 9.56 3.32 -8.78
C LEU A 56 8.81 4.33 -9.66
N VAL A 57 8.31 3.92 -10.83
CA VAL A 57 7.48 4.76 -11.70
C VAL A 57 6.18 5.18 -11.01
N LEU A 58 5.45 4.24 -10.39
CA LEU A 58 4.19 4.51 -9.67
C LEU A 58 4.38 5.43 -8.45
N MET A 59 5.54 5.35 -7.81
CA MET A 59 5.91 6.17 -6.65
C MET A 59 6.58 7.50 -7.04
N GLY A 60 6.74 7.78 -8.34
CA GLY A 60 7.39 9.01 -8.82
C GLY A 60 8.87 9.11 -8.45
N MET A 61 9.50 7.98 -8.15
CA MET A 61 10.93 7.90 -7.83
C MET A 61 11.70 7.61 -9.12
N GLN A 62 12.67 8.46 -9.44
CA GLN A 62 13.54 8.28 -10.59
C GLN A 62 14.83 7.56 -10.16
N LEU A 63 15.22 6.52 -10.91
CA LEU A 63 16.50 5.80 -10.75
C LEU A 63 17.69 6.70 -11.06
#